data_AF-A0A1I2RW94-F1
#
_entry.id   AF-A0A1I2RW94-F1
#
_cell.length_a   1.000
_cell.length_b   1.000
_cell.length_c   1.000
_cell.angle_alpha   90.00
_cell.angle_beta   90.00
_cell.angle_gamma   90.00
#
_symmetry.space_group_name_H-M   'P 1'
#
loop_
_entity.id
_entity.type
_entity.pdbx_description
1 polymer ?
#
loop_
_entity_poly.entity_id
_entity_poly.type
_entity_poly.pdbx_seq_one_letter_code
_entity_poly.pdbx_strand_id
1 'polypeptide(L)'
;MRGSIAIWQDKIADAAEGYAPRVEVHVNIWRNTERNKYKNFDLLDIGFRLQEIRSLRTLSISLPFAVIDDSHISDLFEVMHDASTLSAIFNETLAAGGVQDDGRIFAASIAETERVQFYVARCSPDERLLSKIGVGGDEVTVITLKDSFFERLRRRVGDHYFRLRVKLPIEVKNGFVSTIKPKDSAFLSTISTNEIVEFRLNERRNFSGAIREKLQATGCGLIDVSAVHYFLIRDMGVEMTQSHTGFRKMRRLEPEMWSRYLQGCPGMNPDKMIIYHWSSKLPAHGPVDSFTALATFRAYYTGSLVVYGLVIVALGAMGSALQSLLMGGLAWLGWSLGCSAPACVSAAGNLLVMIALFLALFGCVWFRR
;
A
#
# COMPACT_ATOMS: atom_id res chain seq x y z
N MET A 1 2.06 -7.35 -13.79
CA MET A 1 1.94 -8.47 -12.83
C MET A 1 1.78 -7.90 -11.43
N ARG A 2 1.00 -8.54 -10.55
CA ARG A 2 1.05 -8.29 -9.09
C ARG A 2 2.17 -9.16 -8.54
N GLY A 3 3.36 -8.60 -8.39
CA GLY A 3 4.56 -9.36 -8.00
C GLY A 3 4.63 -9.64 -6.50
N SER A 4 5.38 -10.68 -6.12
CA SER A 4 5.79 -10.92 -4.75
C SER A 4 7.17 -10.30 -4.53
N ILE A 5 7.42 -9.73 -3.35
CA ILE A 5 8.80 -9.54 -2.90
C ILE A 5 9.39 -10.93 -2.67
N ALA A 6 10.60 -11.15 -3.13
CA ALA A 6 11.42 -12.32 -2.83
C ALA A 6 12.67 -11.86 -2.09
N ILE A 7 13.05 -12.58 -1.04
CA ILE A 7 14.29 -12.34 -0.31
C ILE A 7 15.11 -13.63 -0.37
N TRP A 8 16.32 -13.53 -0.90
CA TRP A 8 17.25 -14.65 -1.00
C TRP A 8 18.65 -14.23 -0.61
N GLN A 9 19.47 -15.22 -0.31
CA GLN A 9 20.83 -15.05 0.17
C GLN A 9 21.79 -15.93 -0.62
N ASP A 10 23.01 -15.44 -0.79
CA ASP A 10 24.16 -16.28 -1.10
C ASP A 10 24.92 -16.56 0.19
N LYS A 11 25.40 -17.79 0.35
CA LYS A 11 26.20 -18.20 1.52
C LYS A 11 27.69 -18.30 1.19
N ILE A 12 28.53 -18.02 2.19
CA ILE A 12 29.94 -18.44 2.20
C ILE A 12 29.92 -19.96 2.46
N ALA A 13 30.65 -20.75 1.67
CA ALA A 13 30.56 -22.22 1.55
C ALA A 13 30.29 -23.00 2.87
N ASP A 14 29.55 -24.11 2.73
CA ASP A 14 29.05 -25.04 3.76
C ASP A 14 28.96 -24.46 5.17
N ALA A 15 27.80 -23.86 5.44
CA ALA A 15 27.40 -23.41 6.76
C ALA A 15 27.80 -24.46 7.81
N ALA A 16 28.50 -24.04 8.86
CA ALA A 16 28.69 -24.86 10.05
C ALA A 16 27.31 -25.42 10.45
N GLU A 17 27.17 -26.75 10.43
CA GLU A 17 25.91 -27.45 10.64
C GLU A 17 25.16 -26.84 11.84
N GLY A 18 23.91 -26.39 11.62
CA GLY A 18 23.03 -25.87 12.66
C GLY A 18 22.91 -24.34 12.78
N TYR A 19 23.72 -23.52 12.07
CA TYR A 19 23.67 -22.05 12.18
C TYR A 19 23.31 -21.34 10.87
N ALA A 20 22.07 -21.55 10.40
CA ALA A 20 21.53 -20.87 9.24
C ALA A 20 21.15 -19.40 9.57
N PRO A 21 21.47 -18.42 8.70
CA PRO A 21 21.04 -17.04 8.90
C PRO A 21 19.52 -16.94 8.90
N ARG A 22 18.99 -16.23 9.90
CA ARG A 22 17.55 -15.97 10.04
C ARG A 22 17.27 -14.48 9.95
N VAL A 23 16.10 -14.13 9.48
CA VAL A 23 15.69 -12.73 9.36
C VAL A 23 14.26 -12.49 9.82
N GLU A 24 14.09 -11.49 10.67
CA GLU A 24 12.80 -10.88 10.91
C GLU A 24 12.64 -9.66 9.99
N VAL A 25 11.53 -9.64 9.24
CA VAL A 25 11.27 -8.65 8.19
C VAL A 25 10.20 -7.68 8.64
N HIS A 26 10.50 -6.39 8.57
CA HIS A 26 9.58 -5.30 8.89
C HIS A 26 9.26 -4.52 7.63
N VAL A 27 7.99 -4.46 7.24
CA VAL A 27 7.56 -3.73 6.04
C VAL A 27 6.55 -2.67 6.42
N ASN A 28 6.83 -1.42 6.07
CA ASN A 28 5.84 -0.34 6.19
C ASN A 28 5.53 0.22 4.82
N ILE A 29 4.25 0.26 4.47
CA ILE A 29 3.77 0.98 3.29
C ILE A 29 3.03 2.22 3.77
N TRP A 30 3.60 3.39 3.48
CA TRP A 30 2.99 4.69 3.76
C TRP A 30 2.30 5.20 2.51
N ARG A 31 0.99 5.45 2.63
CA ARG A 31 0.18 5.94 1.53
C ARG A 31 -0.06 7.43 1.72
N ASN A 32 0.35 8.21 0.73
CA ASN A 32 0.10 9.64 0.75
C ASN A 32 -1.39 9.93 0.53
N THR A 33 -1.92 10.87 1.30
CA THR A 33 -3.35 11.16 1.43
C THR A 33 -3.80 12.22 0.42
N GLU A 34 -2.89 13.07 -0.08
CA GLU A 34 -3.22 14.22 -0.94
C GLU A 34 -3.15 13.92 -2.44
N ARG A 35 -3.91 12.95 -2.97
CA ARG A 35 -3.83 12.51 -4.39
C ARG A 35 -3.89 13.58 -5.48
N ASN A 36 -4.33 14.80 -5.18
CA ASN A 36 -4.53 15.90 -6.13
C ASN A 36 -3.34 16.87 -6.31
N LYS A 37 -2.14 16.62 -5.75
CA LYS A 37 -0.95 17.46 -5.97
C LYS A 37 0.18 16.74 -6.71
N TYR A 38 0.85 17.46 -7.59
CA TYR A 38 1.98 17.01 -8.43
C TYR A 38 3.27 16.59 -7.66
N LYS A 39 3.23 16.42 -6.34
CA LYS A 39 4.39 16.07 -5.47
C LYS A 39 4.16 14.80 -4.64
N ASN A 40 3.28 13.92 -5.09
CA ASN A 40 2.87 12.75 -4.32
C ASN A 40 3.76 11.54 -4.60
N PHE A 41 4.19 10.89 -3.52
CA PHE A 41 4.86 9.61 -3.53
C PHE A 41 4.34 8.76 -2.36
N ASP A 42 4.31 7.45 -2.55
CA ASP A 42 4.20 6.50 -1.44
C ASP A 42 5.61 6.17 -0.91
N LEU A 43 5.70 5.67 0.32
CA LEU A 43 6.96 5.14 0.85
C LEU A 43 6.81 3.65 1.13
N LEU A 44 7.81 2.88 0.71
CA LEU A 44 8.01 1.51 1.15
C LEU A 44 9.26 1.48 2.01
N ASP A 45 9.08 1.23 3.30
CA ASP A 45 10.20 0.97 4.19
C ASP A 45 10.32 -0.55 4.39
N ILE A 46 11.53 -1.09 4.25
CA ILE A 46 11.84 -2.50 4.48
C ILE A 46 13.01 -2.58 5.46
N GLY A 47 12.75 -3.13 6.63
CA GLY A 47 13.72 -3.38 7.69
C GLY A 47 13.99 -4.86 7.86
N PHE A 48 15.22 -5.20 8.23
CA PHE A 48 15.68 -6.56 8.40
C PHE A 48 16.44 -6.67 9.72
N ARG A 49 15.92 -7.48 10.64
CA ARG A 49 16.63 -7.92 11.85
C ARG A 49 17.26 -9.26 11.56
N LEU A 50 18.56 -9.26 11.33
CA LEU A 50 19.35 -10.43 10.99
C LEU A 50 19.93 -11.10 12.24
N GLN A 51 19.86 -12.42 12.24
CA GLN A 51 20.42 -13.31 13.26
C GLN A 51 21.34 -14.31 12.55
N GLU A 52 22.40 -14.74 13.22
CA GLU A 52 23.33 -15.76 12.71
C GLU A 52 23.94 -15.43 11.33
N ILE A 53 24.40 -14.20 11.13
CA ILE A 53 24.93 -13.69 9.84
C ILE A 53 26.29 -14.27 9.42
N ARG A 54 26.86 -15.23 10.15
CA ARG A 54 28.24 -15.72 9.96
C ARG A 54 28.48 -16.29 8.56
N SER A 55 27.49 -16.98 8.01
CA SER A 55 27.55 -17.58 6.67
C SER A 55 26.91 -16.71 5.59
N LEU A 56 26.34 -15.54 5.94
CA LEU A 56 25.65 -14.66 5.00
C LEU A 56 26.66 -13.86 4.17
N ARG A 57 26.67 -14.09 2.85
CA ARG A 57 27.54 -13.39 1.90
C ARG A 57 26.81 -12.22 1.24
N THR A 58 25.60 -12.44 0.78
CA THR A 58 24.77 -11.40 0.14
C THR A 58 23.32 -11.57 0.59
N LEU A 59 22.57 -10.47 0.53
CA LEU A 59 21.11 -10.50 0.70
C LEU A 59 20.50 -9.71 -0.45
N SER A 60 19.64 -10.37 -1.22
CA SER A 60 18.98 -9.79 -2.37
C SER A 60 17.48 -9.69 -2.15
N ILE A 61 16.91 -8.55 -2.50
CA ILE A 61 15.52 -8.18 -2.26
C ILE A 61 14.91 -7.76 -3.59
N SER A 62 13.96 -8.54 -4.11
CA SER A 62 13.24 -8.15 -5.31
C SER A 62 12.09 -7.20 -5.00
N LEU A 63 11.88 -6.23 -5.87
CA LEU A 63 10.80 -5.27 -5.78
C LEU A 63 9.76 -5.54 -6.89
N PRO A 64 8.46 -5.61 -6.58
CA PRO A 64 7.41 -5.88 -7.56
C PRO A 64 7.04 -4.65 -8.42
N PHE A 65 7.96 -3.70 -8.53
CA PHE A 65 7.83 -2.44 -9.27
C PHE A 65 9.24 -1.99 -9.69
N ALA A 66 9.31 -1.13 -10.70
CA ALA A 66 10.57 -0.60 -11.18
C ALA A 66 11.08 0.52 -10.26
N VAL A 67 12.34 0.43 -9.84
CA VAL A 67 13.08 1.56 -9.27
C VAL A 67 14.08 2.02 -10.32
N ILE A 68 13.96 3.27 -10.73
CA ILE A 68 14.71 3.83 -11.86
C ILE A 68 16.12 4.23 -11.42
N ASP A 69 16.26 4.73 -10.20
CA ASP A 69 17.48 5.37 -9.70
C ASP A 69 17.71 5.02 -8.21
N ASP A 70 18.96 4.79 -7.82
CA ASP A 70 19.34 4.49 -6.43
C ASP A 70 19.08 5.67 -5.48
N SER A 71 18.98 6.91 -6.00
CA SER A 71 18.56 8.10 -5.26
C SER A 71 17.13 8.00 -4.68
N HIS A 72 16.30 7.08 -5.18
CA HIS A 72 15.00 6.76 -4.58
C HIS A 72 15.12 5.87 -3.35
N ILE A 73 16.30 5.32 -3.07
CA ILE A 73 16.59 4.43 -1.94
C ILE A 73 17.42 5.20 -0.92
N SER A 74 16.88 5.32 0.28
CA SER A 74 17.53 5.97 1.42
C SER A 74 17.64 5.01 2.58
N ASP A 75 18.72 5.09 3.33
CA ASP A 75 18.87 4.40 4.60
C ASP A 75 18.23 5.22 5.72
N LEU A 76 17.67 4.54 6.74
CA LEU A 76 16.99 5.17 7.88
C LEU A 76 17.80 5.15 9.17
N PHE A 77 19.10 4.88 9.13
CA PHE A 77 19.98 4.79 10.30
C PHE A 77 19.92 6.04 11.19
N GLU A 78 20.11 7.22 10.61
CA GLU A 78 20.05 8.49 11.34
C GLU A 78 18.67 8.74 11.94
N VAL A 79 17.63 8.39 11.19
CA VAL A 79 16.23 8.51 11.63
C VAL A 79 15.96 7.61 12.84
N MET A 80 16.59 6.43 12.88
CA MET A 80 16.47 5.47 14.00
C MET A 80 17.39 5.78 15.18
N HIS A 81 18.35 6.70 15.04
CA HIS A 81 19.17 7.16 16.17
C HIS A 81 18.37 8.02 17.16
N ASP A 82 17.19 8.49 16.74
CA ASP A 82 16.19 9.08 17.62
C ASP A 82 15.45 8.02 18.44
N ALA A 83 15.52 8.12 19.77
CA ALA A 83 14.93 7.13 20.69
C ALA A 83 13.40 7.00 20.54
N SER A 84 12.70 8.10 20.26
CA SER A 84 11.23 8.06 20.09
C SER A 84 10.84 7.27 18.83
N THR A 85 11.58 7.49 17.75
CA THR A 85 11.40 6.80 16.48
C THR A 85 11.79 5.33 16.58
N LEU A 86 12.92 5.02 17.21
CA LEU A 86 13.36 3.65 17.46
C LEU A 86 12.31 2.87 18.25
N SER A 87 11.83 3.46 19.34
CA SER A 87 10.80 2.86 20.19
C SER A 87 9.48 2.66 19.43
N ALA A 88 9.11 3.59 18.55
CA ALA A 88 7.91 3.51 17.73
C ALA A 88 7.93 2.36 16.71
N ILE A 89 9.09 2.11 16.08
CA ILE A 89 9.29 1.05 15.09
C ILE A 89 9.14 -0.33 15.74
N PHE A 90 9.78 -0.53 16.89
CA PHE A 90 9.80 -1.83 17.58
C PHE A 90 8.65 -2.02 18.58
N ASN A 91 7.91 -0.95 18.90
CA ASN A 91 6.85 -0.94 19.91
C ASN A 91 7.39 -1.41 21.29
N GLU A 92 8.59 -0.96 21.64
CA GLU A 92 9.33 -1.27 22.87
C GLU A 92 10.06 0.01 23.33
N THR A 93 10.30 0.18 24.64
CA THR A 93 11.06 1.33 25.15
C THR A 93 12.56 1.11 24.91
N LEU A 94 13.07 1.68 23.83
CA LEU A 94 14.46 1.50 23.40
C LEU A 94 15.25 2.81 23.49
N ALA A 95 16.50 2.70 23.92
CA ALA A 95 17.49 3.76 23.88
C ALA A 95 18.52 3.49 22.76
N ALA A 96 18.87 4.55 22.03
CA ALA A 96 19.95 4.52 21.05
C ALA A 96 21.28 4.87 21.74
N GLY A 97 22.23 3.95 21.69
CA GLY A 97 23.59 4.17 22.21
C GLY A 97 24.41 5.13 21.34
N GLY A 98 25.64 5.39 21.78
CA GLY A 98 26.61 6.15 20.99
C GLY A 98 26.96 5.48 19.66
N VAL A 99 27.12 6.28 18.62
CA VAL A 99 27.50 5.81 17.29
C VAL A 99 28.97 5.35 17.30
N GLN A 100 29.22 4.20 16.70
CA GLN A 100 30.49 3.47 16.65
C GLN A 100 30.83 3.10 15.19
N ASP A 101 31.97 2.44 14.98
CA ASP A 101 32.40 1.91 13.67
C ASP A 101 32.39 3.00 12.58
N ASP A 102 33.12 4.09 12.85
CA ASP A 102 33.22 5.28 11.97
C ASP A 102 31.86 5.86 11.55
N GLY A 103 30.90 5.88 12.48
CA GLY A 103 29.59 6.47 12.23
C GLY A 103 28.58 5.50 11.61
N ARG A 104 28.82 4.18 11.62
CA ARG A 104 28.02 3.21 10.85
C ARG A 104 27.21 2.23 11.68
N ILE A 105 27.37 2.22 13.00
CA ILE A 105 26.63 1.31 13.88
C ILE A 105 26.29 1.97 15.22
N PHE A 106 25.15 1.63 15.83
CA PHE A 106 24.87 1.94 17.23
C PHE A 106 24.11 0.79 17.90
N ALA A 107 24.19 0.70 19.22
CA ALA A 107 23.46 -0.32 19.99
C ALA A 107 22.05 0.17 20.31
N ALA A 108 21.04 -0.66 20.05
CA ALA A 108 19.68 -0.46 20.56
C ALA A 108 19.54 -1.26 21.86
N SER A 109 19.26 -0.58 22.96
CA SER A 109 19.20 -1.18 24.31
C SER A 109 17.85 -0.94 24.94
N ILE A 110 17.41 -1.83 25.83
CA ILE A 110 16.22 -1.59 26.66
C ILE A 110 16.51 -0.41 27.59
N ALA A 111 15.66 0.61 27.59
CA ALA A 111 15.90 1.85 28.33
C ALA A 111 16.05 1.62 29.84
N GLU A 112 15.30 0.68 30.42
CA GLU A 112 15.30 0.43 31.86
C GLU A 112 16.46 -0.42 32.36
N THR A 113 17.03 -1.28 31.50
CA THR A 113 18.05 -2.27 31.92
C THR A 113 19.40 -2.07 31.26
N GLU A 114 19.49 -1.14 30.31
CA GLU A 114 20.66 -0.90 29.45
C GLU A 114 21.15 -2.15 28.69
N ARG A 115 20.34 -3.22 28.66
CA ARG A 115 20.67 -4.46 27.97
C ARG A 115 20.54 -4.25 26.47
N VAL A 116 21.64 -4.43 25.76
CA VAL A 116 21.67 -4.42 24.28
C VAL A 116 20.78 -5.54 23.73
N GLN A 117 19.84 -5.16 22.87
CA GLN A 117 18.94 -6.09 22.17
C GLN A 117 19.48 -6.46 20.78
N PHE A 118 19.96 -5.46 20.05
CA PHE A 118 20.52 -5.60 18.70
C PHE A 118 21.35 -4.36 18.36
N TYR A 119 22.08 -4.43 17.26
CA TYR A 119 22.84 -3.30 16.71
C TYR A 119 22.16 -2.77 15.46
N VAL A 120 21.90 -1.48 15.40
CA VAL A 120 21.41 -0.83 14.18
C VAL A 120 22.61 -0.46 13.33
N ALA A 121 22.59 -0.83 12.05
CA ALA A 121 23.67 -0.63 11.10
C ALA A 121 23.22 0.25 9.93
N ARG A 122 24.09 1.17 9.53
CA ARG A 122 23.92 2.00 8.33
C ARG A 122 24.21 1.15 7.09
N CYS A 123 23.36 1.23 6.09
CA CYS A 123 23.59 0.68 4.76
C CYS A 123 23.97 1.80 3.77
N SER A 124 25.26 1.91 3.49
CA SER A 124 25.77 2.94 2.59
C SER A 124 25.47 2.60 1.12
N PRO A 125 25.36 3.58 0.20
CA PRO A 125 25.09 3.31 -1.23
C PRO A 125 26.13 2.39 -1.89
N ASP A 126 27.40 2.48 -1.48
CA ASP A 126 28.50 1.63 -1.97
C ASP A 126 28.40 0.18 -1.48
N GLU A 127 27.73 -0.08 -0.37
CA GLU A 127 27.50 -1.41 0.23
C GLU A 127 26.31 -2.14 -0.41
N ARG A 128 25.55 -1.48 -1.30
CA ARG A 128 24.43 -2.05 -2.04
C ARG A 128 24.61 -1.95 -3.56
N LEU A 129 23.80 -2.71 -4.28
CA LEU A 129 23.71 -2.67 -5.73
C LEU A 129 22.24 -2.71 -6.13
N LEU A 130 21.81 -1.70 -6.90
CA LEU A 130 20.54 -1.73 -7.61
C LEU A 130 20.76 -2.38 -8.98
N SER A 131 20.07 -3.48 -9.25
CA SER A 131 20.17 -4.20 -10.52
C SER A 131 18.80 -4.59 -11.06
N LYS A 132 18.78 -4.95 -12.33
CA LYS A 132 17.61 -5.52 -13.00
C LYS A 132 17.95 -6.92 -13.47
N ILE A 133 17.06 -7.88 -13.25
CA ILE A 133 17.19 -9.25 -13.72
C ILE A 133 15.98 -9.62 -14.59
N GLY A 134 16.17 -10.53 -15.54
CA GLY A 134 15.13 -10.91 -16.49
C GLY A 134 15.06 -9.99 -17.71
N VAL A 135 14.12 -10.24 -18.60
CA VAL A 135 13.96 -9.52 -19.88
C VAL A 135 12.48 -9.24 -20.15
N GLY A 136 12.19 -8.04 -20.66
CA GLY A 136 10.84 -7.66 -21.09
C GLY A 136 9.82 -7.70 -19.94
N GLY A 137 8.74 -8.45 -20.10
CA GLY A 137 7.66 -8.56 -19.10
C GLY A 137 8.04 -9.32 -17.82
N ASP A 138 9.20 -9.96 -17.79
CA ASP A 138 9.76 -10.69 -16.63
C ASP A 138 10.86 -9.88 -15.90
N GLU A 139 11.12 -8.64 -16.32
CA GLU A 139 12.12 -7.78 -15.68
C GLU A 139 11.73 -7.45 -14.24
N VAL A 140 12.64 -7.67 -13.30
CA VAL A 140 12.46 -7.36 -11.88
C VAL A 140 13.63 -6.54 -11.36
N THR A 141 13.32 -5.52 -10.57
CA THR A 141 14.32 -4.70 -9.87
C THR A 141 14.75 -5.39 -8.58
N VAL A 142 16.06 -5.43 -8.32
CA VAL A 142 16.65 -6.11 -7.16
C VAL A 142 17.64 -5.19 -6.46
N ILE A 143 17.46 -5.06 -5.14
CA ILE A 143 18.46 -4.45 -4.26
C ILE A 143 19.29 -5.58 -3.65
N THR A 144 20.59 -5.59 -3.93
CA THR A 144 21.53 -6.59 -3.38
C THR A 144 22.50 -5.92 -2.41
N LEU A 145 22.51 -6.38 -1.17
CA LEU A 145 23.55 -6.04 -0.20
C LEU A 145 24.79 -6.90 -0.44
N LYS A 146 25.94 -6.23 -0.56
CA LYS A 146 27.22 -6.85 -0.90
C LYS A 146 27.87 -7.52 0.31
N ASP A 147 28.85 -8.37 0.05
CA ASP A 147 29.64 -9.02 1.10
C ASP A 147 30.37 -8.02 2.01
N SER A 148 30.82 -6.88 1.46
CA SER A 148 31.44 -5.80 2.24
C SER A 148 30.55 -5.28 3.38
N PHE A 149 29.21 -5.27 3.18
CA PHE A 149 28.27 -4.94 4.24
C PHE A 149 28.32 -5.98 5.37
N PHE A 150 28.23 -7.26 5.03
CA PHE A 150 28.19 -8.35 6.01
C PHE A 150 29.55 -8.63 6.67
N GLU A 151 30.67 -8.48 5.96
CA GLU A 151 32.01 -8.54 6.54
C GLU A 151 32.17 -7.55 7.71
N ARG A 152 31.66 -6.33 7.55
CA ARG A 152 31.67 -5.32 8.60
C ARG A 152 30.81 -5.73 9.79
N LEU A 153 29.58 -6.19 9.55
CA LEU A 153 28.67 -6.62 10.62
C LEU A 153 29.20 -7.83 11.39
N ARG A 154 29.85 -8.79 10.71
CA ARG A 154 30.42 -10.01 11.30
C ARG A 154 31.51 -9.74 12.35
N ARG A 155 32.10 -8.53 12.38
CA ARG A 155 33.06 -8.13 13.43
C ARG A 155 32.45 -8.03 14.82
N ARG A 156 31.12 -7.94 14.90
CA ARG A 156 30.39 -7.80 16.16
C ARG A 156 29.44 -8.98 16.35
N VAL A 157 29.42 -9.52 17.55
CA VAL A 157 28.49 -10.60 17.91
C VAL A 157 27.15 -10.01 18.32
N GLY A 158 26.07 -10.56 17.77
CA GLY A 158 24.70 -10.20 18.11
C GLY A 158 23.80 -10.02 16.88
N ASP A 159 22.54 -9.69 17.15
CA ASP A 159 21.56 -9.36 16.13
C ASP A 159 21.88 -8.00 15.50
N HIS A 160 21.65 -7.89 14.20
CA HIS A 160 21.87 -6.65 13.45
C HIS A 160 20.58 -6.20 12.76
N TYR A 161 20.27 -4.92 12.80
CA TYR A 161 19.13 -4.31 12.14
C TYR A 161 19.55 -3.25 11.16
N PHE A 162 18.98 -3.24 9.97
CA PHE A 162 19.05 -2.10 9.06
C PHE A 162 17.70 -1.88 8.41
N ARG A 163 17.46 -0.67 7.92
CA ARG A 163 16.17 -0.30 7.32
C ARG A 163 16.37 0.64 6.15
N LEU A 164 15.82 0.24 5.01
CA LEU A 164 15.83 1.02 3.78
C LEU A 164 14.43 1.60 3.53
N ARG A 165 14.39 2.80 2.98
CA ARG A 165 13.20 3.52 2.51
C ARG A 165 13.30 3.69 1.00
N VAL A 166 12.31 3.17 0.28
CA VAL A 166 12.13 3.35 -1.15
C VAL A 166 11.01 4.35 -1.39
N LYS A 167 11.32 5.47 -2.04
CA LYS A 167 10.32 6.44 -2.50
C LYS A 167 9.68 5.95 -3.79
N LEU A 168 8.35 5.91 -3.82
CA LEU A 168 7.55 5.44 -4.95
C LEU A 168 6.77 6.62 -5.54
N PRO A 169 7.25 7.24 -6.64
CA PRO A 169 6.47 8.23 -7.36
C PRO A 169 5.12 7.65 -7.80
N ILE A 170 4.04 8.44 -7.73
CA ILE A 170 2.69 7.97 -8.13
C ILE A 170 2.63 7.44 -9.57
N GLU A 171 3.48 7.95 -10.46
CA GLU A 171 3.56 7.55 -11.87
C GLU A 171 4.01 6.09 -12.03
N VAL A 172 4.78 5.59 -11.07
CA VAL A 172 5.13 4.17 -11.00
C VAL A 172 3.95 3.44 -10.40
N LYS A 173 3.35 2.51 -11.17
CA LYS A 173 2.34 1.59 -10.62
C LYS A 173 2.96 0.85 -9.44
N ASN A 174 2.56 1.21 -8.22
CA ASN A 174 2.98 0.47 -7.05
C ASN A 174 2.41 -0.96 -7.19
N GLY A 175 3.27 -1.97 -7.08
CA GLY A 175 2.88 -3.37 -7.32
C GLY A 175 1.85 -3.92 -6.33
N PHE A 176 1.50 -3.13 -5.30
CA PHE A 176 0.71 -3.52 -4.13
C PHE A 176 -0.75 -3.05 -4.15
N VAL A 177 -1.10 -2.02 -4.92
CA VAL A 177 -2.45 -1.43 -4.86
C VAL A 177 -3.17 -1.52 -6.20
N SER A 178 -4.42 -1.96 -6.15
CA SER A 178 -5.36 -1.87 -7.25
C SER A 178 -6.57 -1.04 -6.85
N THR A 179 -6.93 -0.09 -7.70
CA THR A 179 -8.05 0.83 -7.45
C THR A 179 -9.19 0.51 -8.41
N ILE A 180 -10.40 0.35 -7.88
CA ILE A 180 -11.63 0.14 -8.65
C ILE A 180 -12.50 1.39 -8.46
N LYS A 181 -12.62 2.18 -9.53
CA LYS A 181 -13.49 3.37 -9.56
C LYS A 181 -14.93 2.98 -9.91
N PRO A 182 -15.93 3.59 -9.28
CA PRO A 182 -17.34 3.35 -9.62
C PRO A 182 -17.66 3.96 -11.00
N LYS A 183 -18.45 3.23 -11.80
CA LYS A 183 -18.76 3.62 -13.19
C LYS A 183 -19.81 4.75 -13.28
N ASP A 184 -20.58 4.96 -12.23
CA ASP A 184 -21.68 5.91 -12.09
C ASP A 184 -21.31 7.21 -11.37
N SER A 185 -19.99 7.49 -11.25
CA SER A 185 -19.45 8.65 -10.52
C SER A 185 -20.02 10.02 -10.95
N ALA A 186 -20.54 10.17 -12.17
CA ALA A 186 -21.16 11.41 -12.64
C ALA A 186 -22.55 11.69 -12.03
N PHE A 187 -23.25 10.67 -11.51
CA PHE A 187 -24.59 10.78 -10.95
C PHE A 187 -24.63 10.89 -9.42
N LEU A 188 -23.49 10.68 -8.76
CA LEU A 188 -23.38 10.65 -7.32
C LEU A 188 -22.61 11.87 -6.81
N SER A 189 -23.16 12.56 -5.82
CA SER A 189 -22.47 13.64 -5.10
C SER A 189 -21.32 13.11 -4.23
N THR A 190 -21.39 11.84 -3.82
CA THR A 190 -20.34 11.12 -3.08
C THR A 190 -19.87 9.91 -3.88
N ILE A 191 -18.59 9.87 -4.19
CA ILE A 191 -17.95 8.79 -4.96
C ILE A 191 -17.21 7.89 -3.97
N SER A 192 -17.64 6.63 -3.86
CA SER A 192 -16.88 5.62 -3.11
C SER A 192 -15.92 4.90 -4.04
N THR A 193 -14.63 4.99 -3.79
CA THR A 193 -13.61 4.21 -4.51
C THR A 193 -13.17 3.04 -3.64
N ASN A 194 -13.18 1.83 -4.21
CA ASN A 194 -12.66 0.65 -3.52
C ASN A 194 -11.21 0.42 -3.92
N GLU A 195 -10.35 0.25 -2.92
CA GLU A 195 -8.92 -0.01 -3.09
C GLU A 195 -8.59 -1.36 -2.48
N ILE A 196 -8.02 -2.25 -3.28
CA ILE A 196 -7.52 -3.54 -2.83
C ILE A 196 -6.01 -3.41 -2.71
N VAL A 197 -5.51 -3.58 -1.49
CA VAL A 197 -4.08 -3.61 -1.18
C VAL A 197 -3.69 -5.04 -0.89
N GLU A 198 -2.64 -5.50 -1.57
CA GLU A 198 -2.14 -6.85 -1.46
C GLU A 198 -0.62 -6.83 -1.34
N PHE A 199 -0.13 -7.35 -0.22
CA PHE A 199 1.29 -7.55 0.03
C PHE A 199 1.60 -9.05 0.01
N ARG A 200 2.64 -9.44 -0.75
CA ARG A 200 3.11 -10.83 -0.86
C ARG A 200 4.62 -10.87 -0.66
N LEU A 201 5.06 -11.78 0.20
CA LEU A 201 6.46 -12.07 0.48
C LEU A 201 6.72 -13.57 0.29
N ASN A 202 7.78 -13.88 -0.45
CA ASN A 202 8.24 -15.22 -0.77
C ASN A 202 7.17 -16.17 -1.37
N GLU A 203 6.14 -15.61 -2.03
CA GLU A 203 5.13 -16.42 -2.74
C GLU A 203 5.72 -16.96 -4.05
N ARG A 204 6.23 -18.20 -4.00
CA ARG A 204 6.96 -18.85 -5.10
C ARG A 204 6.16 -18.92 -6.40
N ARG A 205 4.82 -19.03 -6.31
CA ARG A 205 3.95 -19.05 -7.49
C ARG A 205 4.00 -17.74 -8.28
N ASN A 206 4.38 -16.65 -7.62
CA ASN A 206 4.45 -15.31 -8.21
C ASN A 206 5.87 -14.84 -8.56
N PHE A 207 6.90 -15.68 -8.38
CA PHE A 207 8.25 -15.34 -8.83
C PHE A 207 8.34 -15.31 -10.35
N SER A 208 9.02 -14.30 -10.88
CA SER A 208 9.49 -14.21 -12.27
C SER A 208 10.37 -15.41 -12.64
N GLY A 209 10.46 -15.73 -13.93
CA GLY A 209 11.40 -16.73 -14.44
C GLY A 209 12.84 -16.46 -14.00
N ALA A 210 13.28 -15.20 -14.07
CA ALA A 210 14.61 -14.78 -13.67
C ALA A 210 14.94 -15.07 -12.19
N ILE A 211 14.02 -14.79 -11.27
CA ILE A 211 14.18 -15.12 -9.84
C ILE A 211 14.25 -16.65 -9.63
N ARG A 212 13.40 -17.42 -10.33
CA ARG A 212 13.40 -18.89 -10.20
C ARG A 212 14.72 -19.50 -10.67
N GLU A 213 15.26 -19.02 -11.78
CA GLU A 213 16.56 -19.42 -12.29
C GLU A 213 17.68 -19.06 -11.30
N LYS A 214 17.65 -17.86 -10.73
CA LYS A 214 18.61 -17.45 -9.69
C LYS A 214 18.58 -18.34 -8.45
N LEU A 215 17.39 -18.76 -8.01
CA LEU A 215 17.22 -19.64 -6.84
C LEU A 215 17.65 -21.09 -7.10
N GLN A 216 17.86 -21.50 -8.36
CA GLN A 216 18.40 -22.81 -8.72
C GLN A 216 19.93 -22.86 -8.71
N ALA A 217 20.60 -21.70 -8.67
CA ALA A 217 22.05 -21.63 -8.63
C ALA A 217 22.61 -22.19 -7.30
N THR A 218 23.74 -22.91 -7.38
CA THR A 218 24.39 -23.48 -6.20
C THR A 218 24.82 -22.39 -5.22
N GLY A 219 24.49 -22.57 -3.92
CA GLY A 219 24.83 -21.61 -2.87
C GLY A 219 23.88 -20.43 -2.72
N CYS A 220 22.87 -20.32 -3.60
CA CYS A 220 21.76 -19.37 -3.51
C CYS A 220 20.53 -20.08 -2.93
N GLY A 221 19.82 -19.40 -2.03
CA GLY A 221 18.57 -19.92 -1.49
C GLY A 221 17.73 -18.84 -0.83
N LEU A 222 16.44 -19.11 -0.63
CA LEU A 222 15.61 -18.25 0.20
C LEU A 222 16.20 -18.16 1.60
N ILE A 223 16.15 -16.97 2.19
CA ILE A 223 16.56 -16.77 3.58
C ILE A 223 15.47 -17.28 4.53
N ASP A 224 15.86 -17.82 5.69
CA ASP A 224 14.93 -18.29 6.71
C ASP A 224 14.26 -17.08 7.37
N VAL A 225 13.00 -16.82 7.04
CA VAL A 225 12.24 -15.70 7.61
C VAL A 225 11.65 -16.14 8.95
N SER A 226 12.09 -15.54 10.06
CA SER A 226 11.66 -15.90 11.40
C SER A 226 10.34 -15.24 11.82
N ALA A 227 10.13 -14.01 11.36
CA ALA A 227 8.91 -13.25 11.59
C ALA A 227 8.72 -12.21 10.48
N VAL A 228 7.46 -11.85 10.23
CA VAL A 228 7.07 -10.77 9.33
C VAL A 228 6.15 -9.83 10.09
N HIS A 229 6.48 -8.54 10.05
CA HIS A 229 5.66 -7.44 10.54
C HIS A 229 5.33 -6.53 9.37
N TYR A 230 4.07 -6.51 8.97
CA TYR A 230 3.58 -5.67 7.89
C TYR A 230 2.65 -4.58 8.42
N PHE A 231 3.05 -3.32 8.23
CA PHE A 231 2.24 -2.14 8.50
C PHE A 231 1.81 -1.48 7.20
N LEU A 232 0.50 -1.26 7.07
CA LEU A 232 -0.07 -0.36 6.08
C LEU A 232 -0.52 0.91 6.80
N ILE A 233 0.09 2.05 6.48
CA ILE A 233 -0.19 3.33 7.11
C ILE A 233 -0.91 4.24 6.11
N ARG A 234 -2.11 4.68 6.46
CA ARG A 234 -2.97 5.49 5.58
C ARG A 234 -3.79 6.51 6.34
N ASP A 235 -4.47 7.38 5.59
CA ASP A 235 -5.45 8.33 6.12
C ASP A 235 -6.57 7.62 6.90
N MET A 236 -6.97 8.19 8.03
CA MET A 236 -8.09 7.73 8.85
C MET A 236 -9.45 7.83 8.14
N GLY A 237 -9.60 8.71 7.15
CA GLY A 237 -10.81 8.82 6.34
C GLY A 237 -11.02 7.66 5.35
N VAL A 238 -10.05 6.75 5.23
CA VAL A 238 -10.15 5.54 4.41
C VAL A 238 -10.44 4.34 5.30
N GLU A 239 -11.62 3.75 5.13
CA GLU A 239 -12.10 2.66 5.96
C GLU A 239 -11.62 1.30 5.42
N MET A 240 -11.23 0.38 6.31
CA MET A 240 -11.01 -1.02 5.94
C MET A 240 -12.34 -1.77 5.94
N THR A 241 -12.75 -2.27 4.78
CA THR A 241 -14.01 -3.01 4.66
C THR A 241 -13.82 -4.51 4.87
N GLN A 242 -12.70 -5.05 4.39
CA GLN A 242 -12.40 -6.49 4.49
C GLN A 242 -10.89 -6.72 4.63
N SER A 243 -10.52 -7.77 5.35
CA SER A 243 -9.16 -8.29 5.40
C SER A 243 -9.20 -9.81 5.33
N HIS A 244 -8.25 -10.40 4.63
CA HIS A 244 -7.99 -11.83 4.72
C HIS A 244 -7.33 -12.17 6.07
N THR A 245 -7.20 -13.47 6.37
CA THR A 245 -6.60 -14.00 7.60
C THR A 245 -5.20 -13.40 7.86
N GLY A 246 -4.87 -13.15 9.13
CA GLY A 246 -3.58 -12.58 9.56
C GLY A 246 -3.61 -11.12 10.02
N PHE A 247 -4.77 -10.46 9.99
CA PHE A 247 -4.93 -9.13 10.60
C PHE A 247 -4.79 -9.23 12.12
N ARG A 248 -3.91 -8.40 12.70
CA ARG A 248 -3.60 -8.45 14.13
C ARG A 248 -4.25 -7.31 14.91
N LYS A 249 -4.02 -6.07 14.50
CA LYS A 249 -4.56 -4.87 15.17
C LYS A 249 -4.54 -3.65 14.27
N MET A 250 -5.34 -2.66 14.62
CA MET A 250 -5.26 -1.29 14.10
C MET A 250 -4.98 -0.32 15.25
N ARG A 251 -4.19 0.72 15.01
CA ARG A 251 -3.95 1.80 15.98
C ARG A 251 -3.78 3.14 15.28
N ARG A 252 -4.17 4.23 15.94
CA ARG A 252 -3.83 5.58 15.48
C ARG A 252 -2.31 5.77 15.57
N LEU A 253 -1.76 6.56 14.66
CA LEU A 253 -0.36 6.93 14.72
C LEU A 253 -0.15 7.94 15.86
N GLU A 254 0.95 7.81 16.59
CA GLU A 254 1.31 8.64 17.74
C GLU A 254 2.15 9.83 17.23
N PRO A 255 1.58 11.04 17.07
CA PRO A 255 2.19 12.07 16.22
C PRO A 255 3.58 12.51 16.68
N GLU A 256 3.78 12.63 17.98
CA GLU A 256 5.05 13.02 18.59
C GLU A 256 6.18 12.06 18.20
N MET A 257 5.93 10.76 18.28
CA MET A 257 6.90 9.70 17.97
C MET A 257 7.22 9.55 16.48
N TRP A 258 6.29 9.90 15.59
CA TRP A 258 6.44 9.70 14.15
C TRP A 258 6.80 10.99 13.38
N SER A 259 6.73 12.15 14.03
CA SER A 259 7.04 13.45 13.43
C SER A 259 8.46 13.51 12.84
N ARG A 260 9.47 13.04 13.61
CA ARG A 260 10.87 12.95 13.17
C ARG A 260 11.06 11.92 12.05
N TYR A 261 10.37 10.77 12.15
CA TYR A 261 10.42 9.70 11.15
C TYR A 261 9.95 10.13 9.74
N LEU A 262 8.99 11.05 9.69
CA LEU A 262 8.41 11.60 8.45
C LEU A 262 8.96 12.97 8.08
N GLN A 263 10.00 13.45 8.77
CA GLN A 263 10.64 14.71 8.42
C GLN A 263 11.15 14.67 6.97
N GLY A 264 10.83 15.71 6.19
CA GLY A 264 11.18 15.78 4.77
C GLY A 264 10.28 14.92 3.85
N CYS A 265 9.18 14.36 4.36
CA CYS A 265 8.20 13.60 3.58
C CYS A 265 6.88 14.39 3.44
N PRO A 266 6.76 15.32 2.45
CA PRO A 266 5.58 16.15 2.30
C PRO A 266 4.32 15.33 1.97
N GLY A 267 3.16 15.77 2.50
CA GLY A 267 1.88 15.10 2.30
C GLY A 267 1.62 13.92 3.25
N MET A 268 2.58 13.58 4.12
CA MET A 268 2.36 12.61 5.20
C MET A 268 2.15 13.34 6.53
N ASN A 269 0.94 13.26 7.07
CA ASN A 269 0.60 13.85 8.37
C ASN A 269 0.28 12.75 9.38
N PRO A 270 1.12 12.56 10.42
CA PRO A 270 0.86 11.60 11.48
C PRO A 270 -0.49 11.70 12.17
N ASP A 271 -1.01 12.91 12.42
CA ASP A 271 -2.26 13.14 13.16
C ASP A 271 -3.49 12.53 12.47
N LYS A 272 -3.41 12.41 11.15
CA LYS A 272 -4.50 11.93 10.28
C LYS A 272 -4.28 10.49 9.83
N MET A 273 -3.27 9.80 10.36
CA MET A 273 -2.89 8.47 9.92
C MET A 273 -3.24 7.37 10.91
N ILE A 274 -3.57 6.20 10.35
CA ILE A 274 -3.85 4.97 11.07
C ILE A 274 -2.97 3.83 10.53
N ILE A 275 -2.49 2.99 11.44
CA ILE A 275 -1.70 1.80 11.14
C ILE A 275 -2.62 0.59 11.15
N TYR A 276 -2.56 -0.20 10.07
CA TYR A 276 -3.08 -1.56 10.02
C TYR A 276 -1.91 -2.55 10.09
N HIS A 277 -1.99 -3.53 11.00
CA HIS A 277 -0.91 -4.46 11.26
C HIS A 277 -1.32 -5.90 10.94
N TRP A 278 -0.53 -6.55 10.09
CA TRP A 278 -0.51 -8.00 9.90
C TRP A 278 0.83 -8.55 10.37
N SER A 279 0.81 -9.71 11.02
CA SER A 279 2.04 -10.33 11.50
C SER A 279 1.96 -11.83 11.41
N SER A 280 3.09 -12.44 11.07
CA SER A 280 3.32 -13.87 11.17
C SER A 280 4.62 -14.09 11.93
N LYS A 281 4.62 -14.98 12.91
CA LYS A 281 5.82 -15.41 13.65
C LYS A 281 6.01 -16.90 13.43
N LEU A 282 7.26 -17.36 13.54
CA LEU A 282 7.68 -18.75 13.45
C LEU A 282 6.57 -19.70 13.94
N PRO A 283 5.84 -20.40 13.06
CA PRO A 283 4.96 -21.47 13.50
C PRO A 283 5.82 -22.56 14.16
N ALA A 284 5.24 -23.35 15.05
CA ALA A 284 5.93 -24.44 15.78
C ALA A 284 6.61 -25.50 14.87
N HIS A 285 6.49 -25.37 13.54
CA HIS A 285 6.92 -26.32 12.51
C HIS A 285 7.94 -25.77 11.49
N GLY A 286 8.52 -24.57 11.68
CA GLY A 286 9.61 -24.08 10.81
C GLY A 286 9.54 -22.60 10.45
N PRO A 287 10.43 -22.11 9.56
CA PRO A 287 10.46 -20.72 9.10
C PRO A 287 9.19 -20.34 8.32
N VAL A 288 8.95 -19.03 8.15
CA VAL A 288 7.83 -18.52 7.37
C VAL A 288 8.11 -18.69 5.87
N ASP A 289 7.54 -19.73 5.27
CA ASP A 289 7.73 -20.04 3.84
C ASP A 289 7.22 -18.94 2.90
N SER A 290 6.05 -18.37 3.21
CA SER A 290 5.42 -17.28 2.47
C SER A 290 4.50 -16.47 3.37
N PHE A 291 4.27 -15.21 3.02
CA PHE A 291 3.36 -14.33 3.73
C PHE A 291 2.53 -13.51 2.75
N THR A 292 1.21 -13.52 2.95
CA THR A 292 0.27 -12.73 2.15
C THR A 292 -0.67 -11.96 3.06
N ALA A 293 -0.79 -10.65 2.82
CA ALA A 293 -1.74 -9.78 3.49
C ALA A 293 -2.59 -9.06 2.43
N LEU A 294 -3.87 -9.43 2.37
CA LEU A 294 -4.85 -8.84 1.47
C LEU A 294 -5.88 -8.07 2.27
N ALA A 295 -6.13 -6.82 1.89
CA ALA A 295 -7.20 -6.03 2.48
C ALA A 295 -7.84 -5.08 1.47
N THR A 296 -9.14 -4.89 1.64
CA THR A 296 -9.97 -4.00 0.83
C THR A 296 -10.35 -2.79 1.66
N PHE A 297 -10.29 -1.63 1.03
CA PHE A 297 -10.54 -0.35 1.64
C PHE A 297 -11.51 0.45 0.82
N ARG A 298 -12.27 1.30 1.49
CA ARG A 298 -13.22 2.20 0.87
C ARG A 298 -12.83 3.63 1.23
N ALA A 299 -12.58 4.42 0.20
CA ALA A 299 -12.34 5.84 0.33
C ALA A 299 -13.56 6.59 -0.20
N TYR A 300 -14.05 7.54 0.59
CA TYR A 300 -15.14 8.42 0.20
C TYR A 300 -14.54 9.74 -0.29
N TYR A 301 -14.89 10.11 -1.52
CA TYR A 301 -14.50 11.40 -2.09
C TYR A 301 -15.77 12.17 -2.44
N THR A 302 -15.78 13.46 -2.13
CA THR A 302 -16.82 14.35 -2.65
C THR A 302 -16.60 14.49 -4.16
N GLY A 303 -17.62 14.16 -4.95
CA GLY A 303 -17.60 14.42 -6.38
C GLY A 303 -17.58 15.92 -6.67
N SER A 304 -17.35 16.30 -7.92
CA SER A 304 -17.53 17.70 -8.31
C SER A 304 -19.00 18.05 -8.19
N LEU A 305 -19.36 18.82 -7.16
CA LEU A 305 -20.72 19.32 -6.95
C LEU A 305 -21.23 20.10 -8.17
N VAL A 306 -20.33 20.72 -8.93
CA VAL A 306 -20.64 21.41 -10.19
C VAL A 306 -21.10 20.41 -11.26
N VAL A 307 -20.38 19.31 -11.45
CA VAL A 307 -20.78 18.27 -12.43
C VAL A 307 -22.11 17.65 -12.04
N TYR A 308 -22.29 17.33 -10.76
CA TYR A 308 -23.55 16.82 -10.23
C TYR A 308 -24.70 17.81 -10.46
N GLY A 309 -24.49 19.10 -10.19
CA GLY A 309 -25.46 20.16 -10.45
C GLY A 309 -25.81 20.28 -11.94
N LEU A 310 -24.81 20.21 -12.83
CA LEU A 310 -25.03 20.23 -14.28
C LEU A 310 -25.86 19.03 -14.76
N VAL A 311 -25.61 17.83 -14.21
CA VAL A 311 -26.41 16.63 -14.52
C VAL A 311 -27.87 16.83 -14.08
N ILE A 312 -28.11 17.39 -12.89
CA ILE A 312 -29.48 17.69 -12.43
C ILE A 312 -30.17 18.68 -13.36
N VAL A 313 -29.49 19.77 -13.75
CA VAL A 313 -30.05 20.77 -14.67
C VAL A 313 -30.36 20.16 -16.03
N ALA A 314 -29.46 19.31 -16.56
CA ALA A 314 -29.69 18.61 -17.81
C ALA A 314 -30.89 17.66 -17.75
N LEU A 315 -31.02 16.87 -16.67
CA LEU A 315 -32.18 16.00 -16.46
C LEU A 315 -33.48 16.80 -16.34
N GLY A 316 -33.45 17.96 -15.65
CA GLY A 316 -34.57 18.88 -15.58
C GLY A 316 -34.98 19.39 -16.96
N ALA A 317 -34.02 19.86 -17.76
CA ALA A 317 -34.25 20.34 -19.12
C ALA A 317 -34.80 19.24 -20.05
N MET A 318 -34.27 18.02 -19.95
CA MET A 318 -34.78 16.86 -20.68
C MET A 318 -36.22 16.54 -20.28
N GLY A 319 -36.55 16.59 -18.99
CA GLY A 319 -37.91 16.42 -18.48
C GLY A 319 -38.87 17.46 -19.04
N SER A 320 -38.48 18.73 -19.03
CA SER A 320 -39.28 19.82 -19.61
C SER A 320 -39.46 19.66 -21.13
N ALA A 321 -38.42 19.26 -21.86
CA ALA A 321 -38.49 19.00 -23.29
C ALA A 321 -39.45 17.83 -23.60
N LEU A 322 -39.36 16.73 -22.85
CA LEU A 322 -40.25 15.59 -22.98
C LEU A 322 -41.71 15.96 -22.68
N GLN A 323 -41.95 16.74 -21.63
CA GLN A 323 -43.28 17.26 -21.30
C GLN A 323 -43.82 18.12 -22.45
N SER A 324 -42.98 18.98 -23.03
CA SER A 324 -43.38 19.87 -24.13
C SER A 324 -43.73 19.09 -25.40
N LEU A 325 -42.97 18.03 -25.71
CA LEU A 325 -43.27 17.12 -26.82
C LEU A 325 -44.58 16.35 -26.61
N LEU A 326 -44.81 15.82 -25.40
CA LEU A 326 -46.05 15.14 -25.04
C LEU A 326 -47.27 16.08 -25.15
N MET A 327 -47.13 17.30 -24.64
CA MET A 327 -48.17 18.32 -24.75
C MET A 327 -48.44 18.72 -26.19
N GLY A 328 -47.39 18.90 -27.00
CA GLY A 328 -47.53 19.19 -28.42
C GLY A 328 -48.25 18.07 -29.18
N GLY A 329 -47.90 16.81 -28.90
CA GLY A 329 -48.56 15.65 -29.47
C GLY A 329 -50.04 15.52 -29.07
N LEU A 330 -50.35 15.74 -27.79
CA LEU A 330 -51.73 15.73 -27.28
C LEU A 330 -52.57 16.89 -27.84
N ALA A 331 -51.98 18.08 -28.00
CA ALA A 331 -52.62 19.23 -28.64
C ALA A 331 -52.93 18.98 -30.12
N TRP A 332 -52.00 18.37 -30.85
CA TRP A 332 -52.23 17.97 -32.24
C TRP A 332 -53.35 16.93 -32.36
N LEU A 333 -53.36 15.91 -31.50
CA LEU A 333 -54.44 14.93 -31.40
C LEU A 333 -55.79 15.57 -31.05
N GLY A 334 -55.82 16.46 -30.05
CA GLY A 334 -57.03 17.18 -29.65
C GLY A 334 -57.60 18.03 -30.78
N TRP A 335 -56.73 18.73 -31.53
CA TRP A 335 -57.14 19.50 -32.71
C TRP A 335 -57.69 18.59 -33.81
N SER A 336 -57.03 17.46 -34.09
CA SER A 336 -57.50 16.48 -35.08
C SER A 336 -58.87 15.86 -34.75
N LEU A 337 -59.23 15.84 -33.47
CA LEU A 337 -60.51 15.33 -32.95
C LEU A 337 -61.56 16.44 -32.71
N GLY A 338 -61.28 17.68 -33.10
CA GLY A 338 -62.22 18.81 -33.03
C GLY A 338 -62.31 19.52 -31.67
N CYS A 339 -61.41 19.23 -30.73
CA CYS A 339 -61.36 19.89 -29.42
C CYS A 339 -60.49 21.15 -29.46
N SER A 340 -61.09 22.33 -29.35
CA SER A 340 -60.42 23.63 -29.51
C SER A 340 -60.11 24.38 -28.20
N ALA A 341 -60.27 23.74 -27.03
CA ALA A 341 -60.03 24.39 -25.74
C ALA A 341 -58.59 24.15 -25.23
N PRO A 342 -57.67 25.13 -25.33
CA PRO A 342 -56.25 24.94 -24.97
C PRO A 342 -56.02 24.60 -23.49
N ALA A 343 -56.92 25.06 -22.59
CA ALA A 343 -56.84 24.79 -21.16
C ALA A 343 -57.17 23.33 -20.79
N CYS A 344 -58.10 22.69 -21.51
CA CYS A 344 -58.47 21.29 -21.26
C CYS A 344 -57.35 20.33 -21.68
N VAL A 345 -56.64 20.65 -22.76
CA VAL A 345 -55.54 19.82 -23.26
C VAL A 345 -54.29 19.92 -22.38
N SER A 346 -53.96 21.12 -21.86
CA SER A 346 -52.82 21.27 -20.95
C SER A 346 -53.06 20.61 -19.58
N ALA A 347 -54.29 20.69 -19.05
CA ALA A 347 -54.65 20.04 -17.79
C ALA A 347 -54.65 18.51 -17.92
N ALA A 348 -55.22 17.97 -19.00
CA ALA A 348 -55.24 16.53 -19.28
C ALA A 348 -53.82 15.98 -19.55
N GLY A 349 -52.98 16.72 -20.27
CA GLY A 349 -51.60 16.33 -20.51
C GLY A 349 -50.74 16.31 -19.23
N ASN A 350 -50.93 17.29 -18.34
CA ASN A 350 -50.18 17.32 -17.08
C ASN A 350 -50.61 16.16 -16.17
N LEU A 351 -51.92 15.86 -16.15
CA LEU A 351 -52.47 14.72 -15.42
C LEU A 351 -51.97 13.38 -15.99
N LEU A 352 -51.89 13.23 -17.31
CA LEU A 352 -51.35 12.02 -17.96
C LEU A 352 -49.86 11.82 -17.68
N VAL A 353 -49.06 12.89 -17.70
CA VAL A 353 -47.64 12.82 -17.33
C VAL A 353 -47.48 12.43 -15.86
N MET A 354 -48.31 12.99 -14.97
CA MET A 354 -48.33 12.62 -13.54
C MET A 354 -48.74 11.15 -13.34
N ILE A 355 -49.74 10.65 -14.07
CA ILE A 355 -50.17 9.25 -14.02
C ILE A 355 -49.09 8.32 -14.59
N ALA A 356 -48.44 8.69 -15.70
CA ALA A 356 -47.37 7.90 -16.30
C ALA A 356 -46.14 7.83 -15.37
N LEU A 357 -45.76 8.93 -14.72
CA LEU A 357 -44.69 8.96 -13.72
C LEU A 357 -45.07 8.14 -12.48
N PHE A 358 -46.32 8.23 -12.02
CA PHE A 358 -46.82 7.44 -10.89
C PHE A 358 -46.80 5.94 -11.21
N LEU A 359 -47.25 5.54 -12.40
CA LEU A 359 -47.22 4.14 -12.85
C LEU A 359 -45.79 3.63 -13.09
N ALA A 360 -44.87 4.44 -13.59
CA ALA A 360 -43.47 4.05 -13.75
C ALA A 360 -42.77 3.85 -12.38
N LEU A 361 -43.03 4.74 -11.42
CA LEU A 361 -42.48 4.64 -10.06
C LEU A 361 -43.05 3.44 -9.29
N PHE A 362 -44.35 3.19 -9.38
CA PHE A 362 -44.98 2.07 -8.66
C PHE A 362 -44.89 0.73 -9.41
N GLY A 363 -44.87 0.72 -10.73
CA GLY A 363 -44.68 -0.49 -11.55
C GLY A 363 -43.31 -1.12 -11.36
N CYS A 364 -42.25 -0.30 -11.21
CA CYS A 364 -40.91 -0.79 -10.90
C CYS A 364 -40.76 -1.34 -9.47
N VAL A 365 -41.61 -0.91 -8.52
CA VAL A 365 -41.63 -1.46 -7.15
C VAL A 365 -42.31 -2.83 -7.11
N TRP A 366 -43.24 -3.11 -8.02
CA TRP A 366 -43.99 -4.38 -8.03
C TRP A 366 -43.26 -5.52 -8.75
N PHE A 367 -42.38 -5.21 -9.72
CA PHE A 367 -41.57 -6.22 -10.44
C PHE A 367 -40.25 -6.61 -9.74
N ARG A 368 -40.01 -6.13 -8.50
CA ARG A 368 -38.83 -6.46 -7.68
C ARG A 368 -39.18 -7.22 -6.39
N ARG A 369 -40.20 -8.09 -6.44
CA ARG A 369 -40.36 -9.19 -5.46
C ARG A 369 -40.07 -10.52 -6.12
#